data_AF-A0A0L6JK69-F1
#
_entry.id   AF-A0A0L6JK69-F1
#
_cell.length_a   1.000
_cell.length_b   1.000
_cell.length_c   1.000
_cell.angle_alpha   90.00
_cell.angle_beta   90.00
_cell.angle_gamma   90.00
#
_symmetry.space_group_name_H-M   'P 1'
#
loop_
_entity.id
_entity.type
_entity.pdbx_description
1 polymer ?
#
loop_
_entity_poly.entity_id
_entity_poly.type
_entity_poly.pdbx_seq_one_letter_code
_entity_poly.pdbx_strand_id
1 'polypeptide(L)'
;MYPDLPKTDDIDAWVIAEHLRFGRINKEVYMDDKYKALQKLTRARFHTVQNLAREKNWFLNNLFLKFSSLAQEKIFSDRFGATSSSIIEEFFSVDEISYMPIEELVDFINKKGKGHFENTEDVAAALQKAARSSYRLPKTVTDSVNQVLAVSFLAIKAYKEQLKIFDKAIEEQVKLIPNTLTSIKGIGPVYSAGIIAEIGDIHRFKDQAALANLRVLPGQDISQAILQLHILT
;
A
#
# COMPACT_ATOMS: atom_id res chain seq x y z
N MET A 1 24.39 32.89 -4.45
CA MET A 1 23.08 32.28 -4.11
C MET A 1 22.39 32.08 -5.43
N TYR A 2 21.90 30.88 -5.75
CA TYR A 2 21.33 30.57 -7.07
C TYR A 2 19.78 30.50 -6.99
N PRO A 3 19.08 31.62 -6.77
CA PRO A 3 17.62 31.63 -6.66
C PRO A 3 16.92 31.34 -8.00
N ASP A 4 17.61 31.55 -9.12
CA ASP A 4 17.03 31.47 -10.47
C ASP A 4 17.30 30.13 -11.18
N LEU A 5 17.88 29.15 -10.49
CA LEU A 5 18.08 27.83 -11.08
C LEU A 5 16.73 27.07 -11.14
N PRO A 6 16.43 26.41 -12.28
CA PRO A 6 15.25 25.57 -12.36
C PRO A 6 15.34 24.44 -11.33
N LYS A 7 14.20 24.12 -10.70
CA LYS A 7 14.09 23.07 -9.68
C LYS A 7 14.02 21.71 -10.38
N THR A 8 15.17 21.03 -10.47
CA THR A 8 15.29 19.65 -10.96
C THR A 8 16.19 18.85 -10.01
N ASP A 9 15.99 17.53 -9.95
CA ASP A 9 16.72 16.67 -9.02
C ASP A 9 18.25 16.76 -9.21
N ASP A 10 18.72 16.83 -10.45
CA ASP A 10 20.15 16.95 -10.78
C ASP A 10 20.75 18.27 -10.27
N ILE A 11 20.00 19.37 -10.45
CA ILE A 11 20.41 20.69 -10.00
C ILE A 11 20.37 20.76 -8.48
N ASP A 12 19.33 20.20 -7.86
CA ASP A 12 19.18 20.16 -6.41
C ASP A 12 20.31 19.36 -5.75
N ALA A 13 20.65 18.19 -6.31
CA ALA A 13 21.78 17.38 -5.85
C ALA A 13 23.13 18.11 -6.01
N TRP A 14 23.35 18.79 -7.14
CA TRP A 14 24.55 19.58 -7.38
C TRP A 14 24.67 20.76 -6.40
N VAL A 15 23.59 21.51 -6.18
CA VAL A 15 23.56 22.62 -5.21
C VAL A 15 23.86 22.10 -3.80
N ILE A 16 23.26 20.98 -3.38
CA ILE A 16 23.54 20.37 -2.07
C ILE A 16 25.01 19.96 -1.95
N ALA A 17 25.55 19.29 -2.96
CA ALA A 17 26.95 18.86 -2.98
C ALA A 17 27.92 20.06 -2.95
N GLU A 18 27.60 21.15 -3.64
CA GLU A 18 28.39 22.39 -3.60
C GLU A 18 28.37 23.01 -2.19
N HIS A 19 27.20 23.08 -1.55
CA HIS A 19 27.07 23.62 -0.19
C HIS A 19 27.82 22.77 0.84
N LEU A 20 27.75 21.44 0.73
CA LEU A 20 28.53 20.51 1.55
C LEU A 20 30.04 20.67 1.32
N ARG A 21 30.47 20.69 0.05
CA ARG A 21 31.88 20.78 -0.35
C ARG A 21 32.56 22.05 0.16
N PHE A 22 31.86 23.18 0.14
CA PHE A 22 32.41 24.48 0.56
C PHE A 22 32.03 24.87 1.99
N GLY A 23 31.40 23.96 2.76
CA GLY A 23 31.00 24.22 4.15
C GLY A 23 30.02 25.39 4.31
N ARG A 24 29.25 25.73 3.27
CA ARG A 24 28.30 26.85 3.26
C ARG A 24 26.95 26.47 3.89
N ILE A 25 26.96 25.62 4.90
CA ILE A 25 25.76 25.21 5.64
C ILE A 25 25.45 26.32 6.64
N ASN A 26 24.66 27.31 6.20
CA ASN A 26 24.49 28.56 6.94
C ASN A 26 23.59 28.47 8.18
N LYS A 27 23.02 27.29 8.51
CA LYS A 27 22.25 27.03 9.75
C LYS A 27 21.96 25.54 9.90
N GLU A 28 22.29 24.97 11.05
CA GLU A 28 21.73 23.67 11.45
C GLU A 28 20.24 23.85 11.72
N VAL A 29 19.41 23.27 10.85
CA VAL A 29 17.96 23.25 11.06
C VAL A 29 17.65 22.08 11.97
N TYR A 30 17.69 22.33 13.28
CA TYR A 30 17.24 21.35 14.26
C TYR A 30 15.72 21.19 14.15
N MET A 31 15.31 20.04 13.65
CA MET A 31 13.93 19.62 13.76
C MET A 31 13.67 19.14 15.20
N ASP A 32 12.63 19.67 15.84
CA ASP A 32 12.20 19.21 17.17
C ASP A 32 11.95 17.69 17.13
N ASP A 33 12.35 17.00 18.19
CA ASP A 33 12.36 15.54 18.25
C ASP A 33 10.96 14.94 18.08
N LYS A 34 9.90 15.69 18.43
CA LYS A 34 8.51 15.32 18.15
C LYS A 34 8.24 15.15 16.65
N TYR A 35 8.79 16.01 15.80
CA TYR A 35 8.61 15.90 14.36
C TYR A 35 9.48 14.80 13.75
N LYS A 36 10.70 14.58 14.29
CA LYS A 36 11.53 13.44 13.87
C LYS A 36 10.87 12.10 14.20
N ALA A 37 10.26 11.99 15.39
CA ALA A 37 9.51 10.80 15.78
C ALA A 37 8.33 10.56 14.81
N LEU A 38 7.57 11.61 14.50
CA LEU A 38 6.47 11.52 13.53
C LEU A 38 6.96 11.16 12.12
N GLN A 39 8.09 11.72 11.68
CA GLN A 39 8.74 11.42 10.40
C GLN A 39 9.18 9.95 10.34
N LYS A 40 9.73 9.41 11.42
CA LYS A 40 10.10 8.00 11.48
C LYS A 40 8.89 7.08 11.28
N LEU A 41 7.77 7.38 11.95
CA LEU A 41 6.54 6.59 11.86
C LEU A 41 5.89 6.69 10.47
N THR A 42 5.76 7.91 9.92
CA THR A 42 5.15 8.14 8.61
C THR A 42 5.96 7.50 7.48
N ARG A 43 7.30 7.57 7.54
CA ARG A 43 8.18 6.87 6.58
C ARG A 43 8.14 5.36 6.74
N ALA A 44 8.10 4.84 7.97
CA ALA A 44 7.96 3.41 8.21
C ALA A 44 6.64 2.87 7.63
N ARG A 45 5.54 3.59 7.87
CA ARG A 45 4.23 3.28 7.28
C ARG A 45 4.30 3.25 5.75
N PHE A 46 4.91 4.28 5.14
CA PHE A 46 5.06 4.36 3.69
C PHE A 46 5.84 3.16 3.11
N HIS A 47 6.96 2.80 3.74
CA HIS A 47 7.73 1.60 3.39
C HIS A 47 6.87 0.32 3.49
N THR A 48 6.05 0.18 4.53
CA THR A 48 5.12 -0.96 4.67
C THR A 48 4.06 -0.98 3.55
N VAL A 49 3.52 0.17 3.14
CA VAL A 49 2.58 0.27 2.01
C VAL A 49 3.25 -0.22 0.71
N GLN A 50 4.48 0.21 0.44
CA GLN A 50 5.23 -0.24 -0.74
C GLN A 50 5.47 -1.75 -0.72
N ASN A 51 5.84 -2.31 0.44
CA ASN A 51 6.03 -3.75 0.57
C ASN A 51 4.72 -4.52 0.39
N LEU A 52 3.61 -4.03 0.94
CA LEU A 52 2.30 -4.61 0.71
C LEU A 52 1.93 -4.61 -0.78
N ALA A 53 2.19 -3.52 -1.50
CA ALA A 53 1.92 -3.45 -2.93
C ALA A 53 2.80 -4.43 -3.72
N ARG A 54 4.09 -4.51 -3.39
CA ARG A 54 5.03 -5.47 -4.00
C ARG A 54 4.57 -6.91 -3.76
N GLU A 55 4.20 -7.23 -2.52
CA GLU A 55 3.75 -8.56 -2.14
C GLU A 55 2.44 -8.93 -2.84
N LYS A 56 1.48 -8.02 -2.93
CA LYS A 56 0.25 -8.23 -3.71
C LYS A 56 0.52 -8.52 -5.19
N ASN A 57 1.46 -7.82 -5.80
CA ASN A 57 1.83 -8.08 -7.20
C ASN A 57 2.49 -9.46 -7.35
N TRP A 58 3.40 -9.81 -6.44
CA TRP A 58 4.01 -11.14 -6.42
C TRP A 58 2.98 -12.25 -6.21
N PHE A 59 2.02 -12.04 -5.31
CA PHE A 59 0.88 -12.92 -5.10
C PHE A 59 0.08 -13.13 -6.39
N LEU A 60 -0.30 -12.05 -7.08
CA LEU A 60 -1.10 -12.13 -8.30
C LEU A 60 -0.37 -12.88 -9.43
N ASN A 61 0.95 -12.75 -9.53
CA ASN A 61 1.75 -13.51 -10.49
C ASN A 61 1.71 -15.01 -10.20
N ASN A 62 1.81 -15.41 -8.93
CA ASN A 62 1.70 -16.81 -8.53
C ASN A 62 0.25 -17.32 -8.64
N LEU A 63 -0.74 -16.47 -8.37
CA LEU A 63 -2.15 -16.80 -8.55
C LEU A 63 -2.46 -17.04 -10.02
N PHE A 64 -1.85 -16.29 -10.94
CA PHE A 64 -2.00 -16.53 -12.37
C PHE A 64 -1.53 -17.93 -12.77
N LEU A 65 -0.46 -18.43 -12.15
CA LEU A 65 0.01 -19.81 -12.38
C LEU A 65 -1.01 -20.84 -11.86
N LYS A 66 -1.56 -20.64 -10.66
CA LYS A 66 -2.54 -21.55 -10.05
C LYS A 66 -3.91 -21.50 -10.73
N PHE A 67 -4.43 -20.31 -10.97
CA PHE A 67 -5.80 -20.02 -11.39
C PHE A 67 -5.82 -18.77 -12.30
N SER A 68 -5.30 -18.95 -13.52
CA SER A 68 -5.15 -17.88 -14.53
C SER A 68 -6.42 -17.05 -14.78
N SER A 69 -7.60 -17.68 -14.93
CA SER A 69 -8.84 -16.94 -15.20
C SER A 69 -9.32 -16.15 -13.99
N LEU A 70 -9.13 -16.63 -12.76
CA LEU A 70 -9.44 -15.86 -11.53
C LEU A 70 -8.51 -14.64 -11.37
N ALA A 71 -7.25 -14.75 -11.82
CA ALA A 71 -6.32 -13.62 -11.79
C ALA A 71 -6.69 -12.53 -12.82
N GLN A 72 -7.26 -12.92 -13.96
CA GLN A 72 -7.63 -12.02 -15.05
C GLN A 72 -9.03 -11.41 -14.86
N GLU A 73 -10.02 -12.23 -14.52
CA GLU A 73 -11.42 -11.84 -14.40
C GLU A 73 -11.73 -11.22 -13.03
N LYS A 74 -12.57 -10.19 -12.99
CA LYS A 74 -13.07 -9.61 -11.74
C LYS A 74 -14.33 -10.37 -11.29
N ILE A 75 -14.14 -11.61 -10.84
CA ILE A 75 -15.24 -12.44 -10.29
C ILE A 75 -15.67 -11.89 -8.92
N PHE A 76 -14.71 -11.45 -8.10
CA PHE A 76 -14.96 -10.82 -6.81
C PHE A 76 -14.64 -9.33 -6.86
N SER A 77 -15.38 -8.53 -6.08
CA SER A 77 -15.14 -7.10 -5.91
C SER A 77 -13.76 -6.82 -5.28
N ASP A 78 -13.37 -7.60 -4.27
CA ASP A 78 -12.03 -7.59 -3.67
C ASP A 78 -11.30 -8.92 -3.88
N ARG A 79 -10.21 -8.88 -4.65
CA ARG A 79 -9.33 -10.03 -4.93
C ARG A 79 -8.66 -10.58 -3.67
N PHE A 80 -8.46 -9.76 -2.65
CA PHE A 80 -7.88 -10.12 -1.36
C PHE A 80 -8.95 -10.14 -0.25
N GLY A 81 -10.23 -10.19 -0.63
CA GLY A 81 -11.36 -10.30 0.28
C GLY A 81 -11.43 -11.69 0.91
N ALA A 82 -12.31 -11.86 1.91
CA ALA A 82 -12.44 -13.12 2.65
C ALA A 82 -12.78 -14.31 1.73
N THR A 83 -13.79 -14.15 0.86
CA THR A 83 -14.23 -15.20 -0.06
C THR A 83 -13.14 -15.59 -1.06
N SER A 84 -12.51 -14.61 -1.72
CA SER A 84 -11.42 -14.86 -2.69
C SER A 84 -10.23 -15.55 -2.02
N SER A 85 -9.85 -15.11 -0.81
CA SER A 85 -8.76 -15.73 -0.04
C SER A 85 -9.09 -17.16 0.36
N SER A 86 -10.30 -17.42 0.84
CA SER A 86 -10.75 -18.77 1.19
C SER A 86 -10.77 -19.72 0.01
N ILE A 87 -11.14 -19.25 -1.19
CA ILE A 87 -11.07 -20.09 -2.40
C ILE A 87 -9.62 -20.49 -2.69
N ILE A 88 -8.68 -19.55 -2.57
CA ILE A 88 -7.27 -19.82 -2.88
C ILE A 88 -6.60 -20.67 -1.80
N GLU A 89 -7.02 -20.56 -0.54
CA GLU A 89 -6.48 -21.34 0.59
C GLU A 89 -7.08 -22.75 0.70
N GLU A 90 -8.39 -22.92 0.44
CA GLU A 90 -9.10 -24.18 0.68
C GLU A 90 -9.12 -25.11 -0.54
N PHE A 91 -9.02 -24.57 -1.76
CA PHE A 91 -8.92 -25.38 -2.98
C PHE A 91 -7.47 -25.48 -3.45
N PHE A 92 -6.95 -26.69 -3.53
CA PHE A 92 -5.55 -26.94 -3.92
C PHE A 92 -5.39 -27.09 -5.44
N SER A 93 -6.48 -27.31 -6.18
CA SER A 93 -6.47 -27.38 -7.64
C SER A 93 -7.69 -26.70 -8.24
N VAL A 94 -7.53 -26.14 -9.46
CA VAL A 94 -8.67 -25.67 -10.27
C VAL A 94 -9.64 -26.80 -10.62
N ASP A 95 -9.16 -28.04 -10.64
CA ASP A 95 -10.01 -29.20 -10.91
C ASP A 95 -11.04 -29.42 -9.81
N GLU A 96 -10.67 -29.23 -8.54
CA GLU A 96 -11.59 -29.37 -7.39
C GLU A 96 -12.78 -28.42 -7.53
N ILE A 97 -12.54 -27.19 -7.99
CA ILE A 97 -13.58 -26.19 -8.24
C ILE A 97 -14.38 -26.55 -9.49
N SER A 98 -13.73 -27.06 -10.53
CA SER A 98 -14.38 -27.35 -11.82
C SER A 98 -15.38 -28.52 -11.77
N TYR A 99 -15.11 -29.50 -10.89
CA TYR A 99 -15.89 -30.72 -10.72
C TYR A 99 -16.84 -30.68 -9.52
N MET A 100 -16.70 -29.70 -8.62
CA MET A 100 -17.61 -29.50 -7.49
C MET A 100 -19.04 -29.20 -7.98
N PRO A 101 -20.08 -29.82 -7.39
CA PRO A 101 -21.47 -29.45 -7.64
C PRO A 101 -21.71 -27.97 -7.40
N ILE A 102 -22.55 -27.35 -8.24
CA ILE A 102 -22.74 -25.90 -8.15
C ILE A 102 -23.41 -25.49 -6.84
N GLU A 103 -24.28 -26.36 -6.30
CA GLU A 103 -24.96 -26.18 -5.02
C GLU A 103 -23.96 -26.13 -3.85
N GLU A 104 -22.97 -27.01 -3.84
CA GLU A 104 -21.90 -27.03 -2.82
C GLU A 104 -21.02 -25.78 -2.92
N LEU A 105 -20.73 -25.32 -4.14
CA LEU A 105 -19.93 -24.11 -4.38
C LEU A 105 -20.69 -22.85 -3.94
N VAL A 106 -22.01 -22.80 -4.17
CA VAL A 106 -22.89 -21.73 -3.69
C VAL A 106 -22.91 -21.69 -2.17
N ASP A 107 -23.07 -22.84 -1.51
CA ASP A 107 -23.06 -22.94 -0.05
C ASP A 107 -21.70 -22.48 0.53
N PHE A 108 -20.60 -22.87 -0.11
CA PHE A 108 -19.26 -22.43 0.27
C PHE A 108 -19.12 -20.91 0.18
N ILE A 109 -19.51 -20.31 -0.96
CA ILE A 109 -19.43 -18.86 -1.18
C ILE A 109 -20.35 -18.12 -0.21
N ASN A 110 -21.57 -18.60 0.02
CA ASN A 110 -22.50 -18.00 0.98
C ASN A 110 -21.94 -18.01 2.40
N LYS A 111 -21.37 -19.14 2.85
CA LYS A 111 -20.78 -19.29 4.17
C LYS A 111 -19.59 -18.34 4.39
N LYS A 112 -18.70 -18.21 3.39
CA LYS A 112 -17.49 -17.35 3.48
C LYS A 112 -17.80 -15.88 3.22
N GLY A 113 -18.77 -15.61 2.36
CA GLY A 113 -19.28 -14.28 2.04
C GLY A 113 -20.23 -13.68 3.07
N LYS A 114 -20.64 -14.45 4.09
CA LYS A 114 -21.60 -14.04 5.13
C LYS A 114 -22.92 -13.48 4.56
N GLY A 115 -23.36 -13.98 3.41
CA GLY A 115 -24.60 -13.54 2.76
C GLY A 115 -24.55 -12.16 2.09
N HIS A 116 -23.36 -11.62 1.80
CA HIS A 116 -23.22 -10.33 1.10
C HIS A 116 -23.38 -10.40 -0.43
N PHE A 117 -23.55 -11.59 -1.01
CA PHE A 117 -23.74 -11.76 -2.45
C PHE A 117 -25.23 -11.84 -2.75
N GLU A 118 -25.75 -10.91 -3.57
CA GLU A 118 -27.15 -10.92 -4.00
C GLU A 118 -27.44 -12.08 -4.97
N ASN A 119 -26.48 -12.42 -5.84
CA ASN A 119 -26.57 -13.52 -6.81
C ASN A 119 -25.44 -14.55 -6.63
N THR A 120 -25.48 -15.33 -5.54
CA THR A 120 -24.43 -16.33 -5.25
C THR A 120 -24.33 -17.43 -6.32
N GLU A 121 -25.44 -17.81 -6.95
CA GLU A 121 -25.47 -18.80 -8.03
C GLU A 121 -24.69 -18.33 -9.27
N ASP A 122 -24.88 -17.08 -9.70
CA ASP A 122 -24.14 -16.51 -10.84
C ASP A 122 -22.64 -16.44 -10.56
N VAL A 123 -22.26 -16.08 -9.32
CA VAL A 123 -20.85 -16.01 -8.91
C VAL A 123 -20.24 -17.42 -8.88
N ALA A 124 -20.96 -18.42 -8.38
CA ALA A 124 -20.52 -19.81 -8.40
C ALA A 124 -20.37 -20.34 -9.83
N ALA A 125 -21.33 -20.06 -10.71
CA ALA A 125 -21.27 -20.43 -12.12
C ALA A 125 -20.08 -19.77 -12.84
N ALA A 126 -19.84 -18.49 -12.59
CA ALA A 126 -18.69 -17.75 -13.13
C ALA A 126 -17.37 -18.34 -12.63
N LEU A 127 -17.28 -18.66 -11.33
CA LEU A 127 -16.10 -19.28 -10.73
C LEU A 127 -15.81 -20.66 -11.31
N GLN A 128 -16.85 -21.50 -11.47
CA GLN A 128 -16.71 -22.83 -12.07
C GLN A 128 -16.29 -22.73 -13.54
N LYS A 129 -16.85 -21.78 -14.30
CA LYS A 129 -16.44 -21.49 -15.67
C LYS A 129 -14.97 -21.06 -15.74
N ALA A 130 -14.55 -20.15 -14.87
CA ALA A 130 -13.18 -19.67 -14.79
C ALA A 130 -12.20 -20.82 -14.44
N ALA A 131 -12.60 -21.72 -13.55
CA ALA A 131 -11.80 -22.89 -13.20
C ALA A 131 -11.61 -23.82 -14.41
N ARG A 132 -12.67 -24.04 -15.22
CA ARG A 132 -12.61 -24.85 -16.43
C ARG A 132 -11.73 -24.25 -17.52
N SER A 133 -11.71 -22.92 -17.65
CA SER A 133 -10.89 -22.19 -18.64
C SER A 133 -9.44 -21.98 -18.21
N SER A 134 -9.09 -22.27 -16.96
CA SER A 134 -7.74 -22.07 -16.45
C SER A 134 -6.76 -23.16 -16.89
N TYR A 135 -5.50 -22.77 -17.07
CA TYR A 135 -4.42 -23.71 -17.36
C TYR A 135 -4.21 -24.67 -16.18
N ARG A 136 -3.90 -25.93 -16.51
CA ARG A 136 -3.56 -26.97 -15.53
C ARG A 136 -2.06 -27.10 -15.42
N LEU A 137 -1.55 -26.94 -14.21
CA LEU A 137 -0.15 -27.20 -13.90
C LEU A 137 0.06 -28.67 -13.52
N PRO A 138 1.26 -29.23 -13.77
CA PRO A 138 1.64 -30.51 -13.19
C PRO A 138 1.53 -30.45 -11.66
N LYS A 139 1.05 -31.54 -11.04
CA LYS A 139 0.76 -31.59 -9.60
C LYS A 139 1.92 -31.12 -8.71
N THR A 140 3.15 -31.50 -9.05
CA THR A 140 4.37 -31.09 -8.32
C THR A 140 4.58 -29.57 -8.30
N VAL A 141 4.27 -28.89 -9.40
CA VAL A 141 4.34 -27.44 -9.51
C VAL A 141 3.18 -26.79 -8.76
N THR A 142 1.97 -27.35 -8.87
CA THR A 142 0.77 -26.86 -8.17
C THR A 142 0.96 -26.82 -6.66
N ASP A 143 1.50 -27.90 -6.07
CA ASP A 143 1.73 -27.98 -4.61
C ASP A 143 2.73 -26.91 -4.14
N SER A 144 3.79 -26.68 -4.93
CA SER A 144 4.78 -25.63 -4.66
C SER A 144 4.16 -24.24 -4.75
N VAL A 145 3.38 -23.97 -5.81
CA VAL A 145 2.68 -22.69 -6.00
C VAL A 145 1.66 -22.44 -4.88
N ASN A 146 0.94 -23.48 -4.44
CA ASN A 146 0.02 -23.39 -3.30
C ASN A 146 0.74 -22.97 -2.02
N GLN A 147 1.90 -23.57 -1.73
CA GLN A 147 2.69 -23.21 -0.57
C GLN A 147 3.21 -21.77 -0.65
N VAL A 148 3.68 -21.35 -1.82
CA VAL A 148 4.11 -19.98 -2.09
C VAL A 148 2.98 -18.97 -1.84
N LEU A 149 1.78 -19.25 -2.35
CA LEU A 149 0.59 -18.40 -2.15
C LEU A 149 0.18 -18.33 -0.68
N ALA A 150 0.23 -19.44 0.05
CA ALA A 150 -0.09 -19.47 1.48
C ALA A 150 0.87 -18.59 2.31
N VAL A 151 2.18 -18.66 2.03
CA VAL A 151 3.18 -17.80 2.68
C VAL A 151 2.95 -16.33 2.35
N SER A 152 2.63 -16.05 1.08
CA SER A 152 2.31 -14.69 0.63
C SER A 152 1.09 -14.11 1.36
N PHE A 153 0.03 -14.89 1.56
CA PHE A 153 -1.14 -14.47 2.32
C PHE A 153 -0.80 -14.06 3.75
N LEU A 154 0.04 -14.84 4.42
CA LEU A 154 0.53 -14.51 5.76
C LEU A 154 1.29 -13.18 5.76
N ALA A 155 2.14 -12.94 4.77
CA ALA A 155 2.86 -11.67 4.62
C ALA A 155 1.91 -10.49 4.37
N ILE A 156 0.95 -10.62 3.46
CA ILE A 156 -0.06 -9.59 3.18
C ILE A 156 -0.87 -9.26 4.45
N LYS A 157 -1.28 -10.28 5.21
CA LYS A 157 -2.01 -10.10 6.47
C LYS A 157 -1.13 -9.38 7.50
N ALA A 158 0.13 -9.78 7.65
CA ALA A 158 1.07 -9.13 8.55
C ALA A 158 1.30 -7.66 8.19
N TYR A 159 1.47 -7.32 6.91
CA TYR A 159 1.60 -5.94 6.47
C TYR A 159 0.34 -5.11 6.74
N LYS A 160 -0.86 -5.66 6.52
CA LYS A 160 -2.13 -4.99 6.87
C LYS A 160 -2.22 -4.70 8.38
N GLU A 161 -1.79 -5.61 9.24
CA GLU A 161 -1.76 -5.38 10.69
C GLU A 161 -0.70 -4.36 11.10
N GLN A 162 0.50 -4.42 10.51
CA GLN A 162 1.55 -3.40 10.73
C GLN A 162 1.06 -2.00 10.37
N LEU A 163 0.32 -1.84 9.27
CA LEU A 163 -0.26 -0.55 8.89
C LEU A 163 -1.21 -0.01 9.96
N LYS A 164 -2.09 -0.85 10.53
CA LYS A 164 -2.97 -0.44 11.63
C LYS A 164 -2.20 0.00 12.88
N ILE A 165 -1.09 -0.66 13.18
CA ILE A 165 -0.21 -0.30 14.31
C ILE A 165 0.39 1.09 14.06
N PHE A 166 0.92 1.34 12.85
CA PHE A 166 1.47 2.64 12.49
C PHE A 166 0.41 3.73 12.43
N ASP A 167 -0.78 3.45 11.89
CA ASP A 167 -1.90 4.40 11.83
C ASP A 167 -2.26 4.91 13.24
N LYS A 168 -2.42 4.00 14.21
CA LYS A 168 -2.71 4.35 15.61
C LYS A 168 -1.59 5.18 16.23
N ALA A 169 -0.34 4.75 16.08
CA ALA A 169 0.81 5.47 16.63
C ALA A 169 0.95 6.88 16.03
N ILE A 170 0.68 7.03 14.74
CA ILE A 170 0.68 8.33 14.04
C ILE A 170 -0.46 9.21 14.57
N GLU A 171 -1.67 8.68 14.69
CA GLU A 171 -2.82 9.42 15.22
C GLU A 171 -2.59 9.96 16.64
N GLU A 172 -1.95 9.16 17.50
CA GLU A 172 -1.59 9.58 18.86
C GLU A 172 -0.56 10.71 18.86
N GLN A 173 0.47 10.62 18.02
CA GLN A 173 1.53 11.64 17.92
C GLN A 173 1.02 12.94 17.31
N VAL A 174 0.14 12.88 16.30
CA VAL A 174 -0.43 14.08 15.66
C VAL A 174 -1.30 14.89 16.61
N LYS A 175 -2.02 14.24 17.54
CA LYS A 175 -2.85 14.95 18.55
C LYS A 175 -2.03 15.88 19.45
N LEU A 176 -0.75 15.57 19.67
CA LEU A 176 0.15 16.36 20.49
C LEU A 176 0.66 17.61 19.76
N ILE A 177 0.50 17.67 18.43
CA ILE A 177 0.99 18.75 17.59
C ILE A 177 -0.22 19.59 17.14
N PRO A 178 -0.35 20.84 17.60
CA PRO A 178 -1.45 21.71 17.16
C PRO A 178 -1.36 21.91 15.64
N ASN A 179 -2.41 21.53 14.92
CA ASN A 179 -2.46 21.63 13.47
C ASN A 179 -3.86 21.99 12.98
N THR A 180 -3.93 22.74 11.89
CA THR A 180 -5.18 23.13 11.22
C THR A 180 -5.54 22.21 10.05
N LEU A 181 -4.63 21.34 9.61
CA LEU A 181 -4.81 20.49 8.43
C LEU A 181 -5.95 19.46 8.59
N THR A 182 -6.19 19.00 9.81
CA THR A 182 -7.30 18.08 10.13
C THR A 182 -8.68 18.71 9.97
N SER A 183 -8.78 20.04 9.85
CA SER A 183 -10.04 20.73 9.56
C SER A 183 -10.45 20.68 8.08
N ILE A 184 -9.53 20.29 7.20
CA ILE A 184 -9.77 20.21 5.76
C ILE A 184 -10.51 18.91 5.46
N LYS A 185 -11.73 19.02 4.91
CA LYS A 185 -12.54 17.86 4.51
C LYS A 185 -11.77 17.00 3.51
N GLY A 186 -11.52 15.74 3.88
CA GLY A 186 -10.79 14.77 3.06
C GLY A 186 -9.34 14.52 3.49
N ILE A 187 -8.76 15.35 4.36
CA ILE A 187 -7.40 15.14 4.90
C ILE A 187 -7.50 14.55 6.31
N GLY A 188 -7.31 13.24 6.40
CA GLY A 188 -7.28 12.52 7.67
C GLY A 188 -6.04 12.84 8.52
N PRO A 189 -6.02 12.40 9.79
CA PRO A 189 -4.91 12.61 10.71
C PRO A 189 -3.59 12.01 10.20
N VAL A 190 -3.63 10.83 9.56
CA VAL A 190 -2.44 10.18 8.98
C VAL A 190 -1.86 10.96 7.79
N TYR A 191 -2.72 11.52 6.92
CA TYR A 191 -2.26 12.35 5.79
C TYR A 191 -1.72 13.70 6.27
N SER A 192 -2.39 14.32 7.24
CA SER A 192 -1.89 15.52 7.91
C SER A 192 -0.52 15.25 8.54
N ALA A 193 -0.34 14.08 9.16
CA ALA A 193 0.92 13.66 9.75
C ALA A 193 2.07 13.66 8.75
N GLY A 194 1.87 13.11 7.55
CA GLY A 194 2.91 13.04 6.52
C GLY A 194 3.40 14.43 6.11
N ILE A 195 2.47 15.38 5.97
CA ILE A 195 2.81 16.77 5.64
C ILE A 195 3.55 17.43 6.81
N ILE A 196 3.02 17.33 8.02
CA ILE A 196 3.62 17.93 9.23
C ILE A 196 5.00 17.33 9.53
N ALA A 197 5.18 16.03 9.29
CA ALA A 197 6.41 15.31 9.54
C ALA A 197 7.58 15.71 8.62
N GLU A 198 7.30 16.18 7.41
CA GLU A 198 8.33 16.66 6.48
C GLU A 198 8.52 18.19 6.60
N ILE A 199 7.45 18.93 6.88
CA ILE A 199 7.49 20.40 7.02
C ILE A 199 7.96 20.85 8.41
N GLY A 200 7.71 20.10 9.48
CA GLY A 200 8.03 20.51 10.84
C GLY A 200 7.31 21.77 11.31
N ASP A 201 7.97 22.56 12.16
CA ASP A 201 7.41 23.82 12.63
C ASP A 201 7.26 24.82 11.47
N ILE A 202 6.03 25.23 11.19
CA ILE A 202 5.70 26.15 10.11
C ILE A 202 6.25 27.56 10.37
N HIS A 203 6.48 27.94 11.62
CA HIS A 203 7.02 29.26 11.99
C HIS A 203 8.50 29.43 11.64
N ARG A 204 9.20 28.36 11.21
CA ARG A 204 10.57 28.45 10.69
C ARG A 204 10.65 29.13 9.33
N PHE A 205 9.54 29.22 8.61
CA PHE A 205 9.47 29.83 7.29
C PHE A 205 8.98 31.27 7.40
N LYS A 206 9.69 32.19 6.75
CA LYS A 206 9.32 33.62 6.70
C LYS A 206 8.04 33.85 5.87
N ASP A 207 7.87 33.08 4.80
CA ASP A 207 6.74 33.18 3.88
C ASP A 207 6.47 31.84 3.18
N GLN A 208 5.37 31.78 2.42
CA GLN A 208 4.97 30.60 1.65
C GLN A 208 5.98 30.26 0.55
N ALA A 209 6.67 31.25 -0.01
CA ALA A 209 7.71 31.04 -1.02
C ALA A 209 8.91 30.30 -0.44
N ALA A 210 9.31 30.61 0.79
CA ALA A 210 10.36 29.90 1.52
C ALA A 210 9.97 28.44 1.82
N LEU A 211 8.68 28.17 2.06
CA LEU A 211 8.17 26.80 2.19
C LEU A 211 8.23 26.04 0.86
N ALA A 212 7.84 26.67 -0.26
CA ALA A 212 7.90 26.05 -1.60
C ALA A 212 9.34 25.77 -2.06
N ASN A 213 10.29 26.58 -1.59
CA ASN A 213 11.73 26.42 -1.81
C ASN A 213 12.39 25.41 -0.88
N LEU A 214 11.63 24.74 0.00
CA LEU A 214 12.17 23.63 0.78
C LEU A 214 12.68 22.55 -0.18
N ARG A 215 13.99 22.31 -0.13
CA ARG A 215 14.68 21.25 -0.87
C ARG A 215 14.80 20.06 0.07
N VAL A 216 14.01 19.04 -0.20
CA VAL A 216 14.06 17.77 0.53
C VAL A 216 15.05 16.86 -0.21
N LEU A 217 15.84 16.04 0.50
CA LEU A 217 16.90 15.24 -0.12
C LEU A 217 16.31 14.31 -1.21
N PRO A 218 17.06 13.99 -2.29
CA PRO A 218 16.60 13.05 -3.31
C PRO A 218 16.22 11.70 -2.65
N GLY A 219 14.95 11.31 -2.81
CA GLY A 219 14.30 10.21 -2.07
C GLY A 219 13.29 10.66 -0.99
N GLN A 220 13.04 11.97 -0.84
CA GLN A 220 12.16 12.57 0.18
C GLN A 220 11.16 13.56 -0.43
N ASP A 221 10.70 13.30 -1.65
CA ASP A 221 9.81 14.23 -2.36
C ASP A 221 8.41 14.29 -1.72
N ILE A 222 7.83 15.48 -1.61
CA ILE A 222 6.45 15.72 -1.13
C ILE A 222 5.44 15.03 -2.07
N SER A 223 5.85 14.78 -3.32
CA SER A 223 5.13 13.93 -4.26
C SER A 223 4.95 12.48 -3.75
N GLN A 224 5.77 11.99 -2.83
CA GLN A 224 5.61 10.66 -2.21
C GLN A 224 4.48 10.63 -1.17
N ALA A 225 4.19 11.76 -0.52
CA ALA A 225 2.98 11.92 0.29
C ALA A 225 1.72 11.97 -0.60
N ILE A 226 1.82 12.52 -1.82
CA ILE A 226 0.75 12.48 -2.82
C ILE A 226 0.58 11.07 -3.40
N LEU A 227 1.65 10.28 -3.55
CA LEU A 227 1.58 8.85 -3.90
C LEU A 227 0.82 8.00 -2.87
N GLN A 228 0.69 8.46 -1.62
CA GLN A 228 -0.21 7.82 -0.65
C GLN A 228 -1.69 7.90 -1.08
N LEU A 229 -2.09 8.88 -1.91
CA LEU A 229 -3.47 8.97 -2.42
C LEU A 229 -3.80 7.90 -3.47
N HIS A 230 -2.84 7.45 -4.28
CA HIS A 230 -3.12 6.61 -5.45
C HIS A 230 -3.00 5.09 -5.20
N ILE A 231 -2.33 4.67 -4.12
CA ILE A 231 -2.08 3.24 -3.84
C ILE A 231 -3.23 2.60 -3.02
N LEU A 232 -4.23 3.39 -2.58
CA LEU A 232 -5.35 2.93 -1.75
C LEU A 232 -6.74 3.00 -2.43
N THR A 233 -6.81 3.40 -3.70
CA THR A 233 -8.00 3.25 -4.58
C THR A 233 -7.76 2.13 -5.57
#